data_AF-A0A3M0ZPG6-F1
#
_entry.id   AF-A0A3M0ZPG6-F1
#
_cell.length_a   1.000
_cell.length_b   1.000
_cell.length_c   1.000
_cell.angle_alpha   90.00
_cell.angle_beta   90.00
_cell.angle_gamma   90.00
#
_symmetry.space_group_name_H-M   'P 1'
#
loop_
_entity.id
_entity.type
_entity.pdbx_description
1 polymer ?
#
loop_
_entity_poly.entity_id
_entity_poly.type
_entity_poly.pdbx_seq_one_letter_code
_entity_poly.pdbx_strand_id
1 'polypeptide(L)'
;MIPFFMATILSDQDEVLDISRAWKIQPDPQDTGETHGWFRLNFNDKDWQVIDAGRTLEQEGLENFQGTLWYRKIFQLPKTWQGKTVYLAIGGIKNAYKCFLNGELLAEYSGEIAESRVLIALKKLNFNMPNILAFKVHCEDHYGGLVHRPYALALNRESLGGLVYPLYHNWKFKCDPHNQGIKEGWSSPDLSDEDWHILQAGKSWEEQGFENYDGIGWFRKTFRLPDFWGEEPVHFIFGGVDDEYELFVNGKKVAKFGDRHRDHSVHATTTMTDITPYIRRQALNVVALRVVDWGGGGGLTRLPVQIVSLKKQPEVSPSAGYTLEKIKDKMPGPILQKNPEWVELYWKAWEIGLKKIKKPTIFNGFVSEYMDEAFSDNIFQWDTCFMVLFGRYAWHVIPAVQSLDNFYDKQDADGFICREIRESDGTNYWDKHLSKDTINPPLFAWVEWKSYLLSGD
;
A
#
# COMPACT_ATOMS: atom_id res chain seq x y z
N MET A 1 33.28 12.40 -22.20
CA MET A 1 32.68 12.29 -20.85
C MET A 1 31.31 11.67 -21.06
N ILE A 2 31.18 10.36 -20.86
CA ILE A 2 29.96 9.58 -21.13
C ILE A 2 29.17 9.54 -19.81
N PRO A 3 27.89 9.92 -19.75
CA PRO A 3 27.13 9.84 -18.52
C PRO A 3 26.87 8.38 -18.16
N PHE A 4 27.21 8.03 -16.93
CA PHE A 4 27.06 6.73 -16.31
C PHE A 4 25.57 6.45 -16.11
N PHE A 5 24.98 5.60 -16.95
CA PHE A 5 23.72 4.95 -16.62
C PHE A 5 24.03 3.89 -15.57
N MET A 6 23.60 4.08 -14.32
CA MET A 6 23.49 2.97 -13.38
C MET A 6 22.36 2.08 -13.87
N ALA A 7 22.72 1.07 -14.66
CA ALA A 7 21.89 -0.10 -14.86
C ALA A 7 21.92 -0.89 -13.56
N THR A 8 20.82 -0.85 -12.79
CA THR A 8 20.56 -1.83 -11.75
C THR A 8 20.69 -3.21 -12.37
N ILE A 9 21.61 -4.03 -11.86
CA ILE A 9 21.74 -5.43 -12.24
C ILE A 9 20.51 -6.12 -11.66
N LEU A 10 19.43 -6.19 -12.46
CA LEU A 10 18.24 -6.96 -12.14
C LEU A 10 18.56 -8.43 -12.30
N SER A 11 18.20 -9.23 -11.30
CA SER A 11 18.36 -10.68 -11.38
C SER A 11 17.34 -11.24 -12.38
N ASP A 12 17.64 -12.40 -13.00
CA ASP A 12 16.74 -13.09 -13.94
C ASP A 12 15.39 -13.55 -13.32
N GLN A 13 15.12 -13.21 -12.06
CA GLN A 13 13.91 -13.54 -11.30
C GLN A 13 12.98 -12.36 -11.02
N ASP A 14 13.35 -11.12 -11.36
CA ASP A 14 12.54 -9.96 -10.99
C ASP A 14 11.31 -9.82 -11.91
N GLU A 15 10.18 -10.35 -11.44
CA GLU A 15 8.85 -10.17 -12.04
C GLU A 15 8.30 -8.75 -11.89
N VAL A 16 9.03 -7.87 -11.18
CA VAL A 16 8.65 -6.49 -10.90
C VAL A 16 9.79 -5.56 -11.29
N LEU A 17 9.45 -4.46 -11.96
CA LEU A 17 10.35 -3.36 -12.27
C LEU A 17 9.88 -2.11 -11.51
N ASP A 18 10.68 -1.65 -10.55
CA ASP A 18 10.46 -0.38 -9.86
C ASP A 18 10.68 0.79 -10.84
N ILE A 19 9.67 1.63 -11.00
CA ILE A 19 9.71 2.84 -11.83
C ILE A 19 9.54 4.11 -10.99
N SER A 20 9.63 4.06 -9.67
CA SER A 20 9.47 5.19 -8.75
C SER A 20 10.50 6.31 -8.97
N ARG A 21 11.73 5.98 -9.35
CA ARG A 21 12.79 6.99 -9.45
C ARG A 21 12.79 7.76 -10.75
N ALA A 22 13.37 8.96 -10.76
CA ALA A 22 13.68 9.73 -11.97
C ALA A 22 12.48 9.95 -12.92
N TRP A 23 11.35 10.39 -12.37
CA TRP A 23 10.26 10.97 -13.15
C TRP A 23 10.59 12.41 -13.51
N LYS A 24 10.19 12.84 -14.70
CA LYS A 24 10.27 14.24 -15.11
C LYS A 24 8.94 14.92 -14.90
N ILE A 25 8.94 16.12 -14.33
CA ILE A 25 7.72 16.90 -14.11
C ILE A 25 7.79 18.30 -14.72
N GLN A 26 6.62 18.81 -15.11
CA GLN A 26 6.48 20.15 -15.66
C GLN A 26 5.08 20.70 -15.39
N PRO A 27 4.97 21.82 -14.66
CA PRO A 27 3.72 22.58 -14.59
C PRO A 27 3.24 23.05 -15.97
N ASP A 28 1.93 22.96 -16.20
CA ASP A 28 1.25 23.37 -17.44
C ASP A 28 0.14 24.39 -17.13
N PRO A 29 0.51 25.62 -16.73
CA PRO A 29 -0.46 26.63 -16.29
C PRO A 29 -1.40 27.11 -17.40
N GLN A 30 -1.12 26.83 -18.67
CA GLN A 30 -1.98 27.16 -19.81
C GLN A 30 -2.73 25.93 -20.37
N ASP A 31 -2.57 24.77 -19.75
CA ASP A 31 -3.17 23.49 -20.18
C ASP A 31 -2.91 23.12 -21.65
N THR A 32 -1.71 23.43 -22.15
CA THR A 32 -1.36 23.25 -23.58
C THR A 32 -0.57 21.97 -23.86
N GLY A 33 -0.15 21.24 -22.83
CA GLY A 33 0.75 20.11 -22.95
C GLY A 33 0.20 18.98 -23.81
N GLU A 34 -1.12 18.74 -23.76
CA GLU A 34 -1.77 17.73 -24.60
C GLU A 34 -1.71 18.13 -26.08
N THR A 35 -2.02 19.39 -26.40
CA THR A 35 -1.93 19.94 -27.77
C THR A 35 -0.50 19.92 -28.29
N HIS A 36 0.48 20.23 -27.46
CA HIS A 36 1.90 20.19 -27.79
C HIS A 36 2.49 18.77 -27.78
N GLY A 37 1.71 17.75 -27.43
CA GLY A 37 2.13 16.35 -27.46
C GLY A 37 3.14 15.98 -26.37
N TRP A 38 3.06 16.58 -25.19
CA TRP A 38 3.93 16.30 -24.04
C TRP A 38 3.84 14.84 -23.55
N PHE A 39 2.91 14.03 -24.05
CA PHE A 39 2.82 12.59 -23.78
C PHE A 39 3.57 11.70 -24.80
N ARG A 40 4.18 12.29 -25.84
CA ARG A 40 4.86 11.54 -26.91
C ARG A 40 6.31 11.24 -26.57
N LEU A 41 6.82 10.10 -27.05
CA LEU A 41 8.20 9.66 -26.78
C LEU A 41 9.25 10.64 -27.30
N ASN A 42 8.99 11.26 -28.46
CA ASN A 42 9.91 12.18 -29.13
C ASN A 42 9.81 13.64 -28.67
N PHE A 43 8.96 13.95 -27.69
CA PHE A 43 8.90 15.28 -27.10
C PHE A 43 10.20 15.60 -26.34
N ASN A 44 10.73 16.80 -26.50
CA ASN A 44 11.94 17.23 -25.83
C ASN A 44 11.63 17.74 -24.41
N ASP A 45 11.90 16.90 -23.42
CA ASP A 45 11.70 17.15 -21.99
C ASP A 45 13.03 17.37 -21.23
N LYS A 46 14.11 17.76 -21.93
CA LYS A 46 15.44 17.85 -21.33
C LYS A 46 15.52 18.84 -20.16
N ASP A 47 14.67 19.88 -20.20
CA ASP A 47 14.66 20.98 -19.23
C ASP A 47 13.62 20.77 -18.10
N TRP A 48 12.92 19.63 -18.09
CA TRP A 48 11.94 19.30 -17.06
C TRP A 48 12.65 18.91 -15.75
N GLN A 49 12.04 19.28 -14.62
CA GLN A 49 12.53 18.91 -13.29
C GLN A 49 12.48 17.38 -13.12
N VAL A 50 13.49 16.80 -12.47
CA VAL A 50 13.53 15.36 -12.15
C VAL A 50 13.20 15.17 -10.68
N ILE A 51 12.31 14.23 -10.38
CA ILE A 51 11.86 13.85 -9.04
C ILE A 51 11.83 12.33 -8.86
N ASP A 52 11.77 11.88 -7.61
CA ASP A 52 11.42 10.49 -7.29
C ASP A 52 9.96 10.44 -6.84
N ALA A 53 9.13 9.67 -7.54
CA ALA A 53 7.70 9.62 -7.30
C ALA A 53 7.34 8.87 -6.00
N GLY A 54 6.19 9.21 -5.42
CA GLY A 54 5.68 8.63 -4.17
C GLY A 54 5.82 9.52 -2.94
N ARG A 55 6.42 10.71 -3.08
CA ARG A 55 6.43 11.78 -2.09
C ARG A 55 5.37 12.85 -2.42
N THR A 56 5.08 13.74 -1.47
CA THR A 56 4.17 14.87 -1.72
C THR A 56 4.85 15.92 -2.63
N LEU A 57 4.06 16.74 -3.33
CA LEU A 57 4.61 17.82 -4.17
C LEU A 57 5.47 18.80 -3.38
N GLU A 58 5.12 19.10 -2.13
CA GLU A 58 5.92 19.93 -1.24
C GLU A 58 7.31 19.33 -0.98
N GLN A 59 7.38 18.02 -0.71
CA GLN A 59 8.64 17.30 -0.52
C GLN A 59 9.50 17.27 -1.79
N GLU A 60 8.88 17.41 -2.96
CA GLU A 60 9.54 17.49 -4.25
C GLU A 60 9.83 18.94 -4.71
N GLY A 61 9.68 19.91 -3.80
CA GLY A 61 10.04 21.32 -4.04
C GLY A 61 8.99 22.14 -4.79
N LEU A 62 7.77 21.61 -4.93
CA LEU A 62 6.59 22.30 -5.47
C LEU A 62 5.64 22.69 -4.34
N GLU A 63 6.09 23.60 -3.47
CA GLU A 63 5.32 24.09 -2.34
C GLU A 63 4.02 24.79 -2.79
N ASN A 64 2.90 24.44 -2.16
CA ASN A 64 1.57 25.02 -2.42
C ASN A 64 1.11 24.96 -3.89
N PHE A 65 1.59 24.00 -4.66
CA PHE A 65 1.25 23.90 -6.08
C PHE A 65 -0.24 23.60 -6.30
N GLN A 66 -0.88 24.39 -7.16
CA GLN A 66 -2.24 24.17 -7.67
C GLN A 66 -2.24 24.34 -9.19
N GLY A 67 -3.01 23.51 -9.89
CA GLY A 67 -3.15 23.52 -11.35
C GLY A 67 -2.69 22.21 -12.02
N THR A 68 -2.51 22.25 -13.34
CA THR A 68 -2.13 21.06 -14.11
C THR A 68 -0.63 20.79 -14.01
N LEU A 69 -0.28 19.55 -13.64
CA LEU A 69 1.10 19.05 -13.59
C LEU A 69 1.26 17.84 -14.51
N TRP A 70 2.30 17.86 -15.33
CA TRP A 70 2.68 16.71 -16.14
C TRP A 70 3.79 15.90 -15.49
N TYR A 71 3.70 14.59 -15.63
CA TYR A 71 4.72 13.62 -15.27
C TYR A 71 5.11 12.83 -16.51
N ARG A 72 6.40 12.53 -16.69
CA ARG A 72 6.94 11.73 -17.78
C ARG A 72 7.97 10.73 -17.25
N LYS A 73 7.81 9.46 -17.65
CA LYS A 73 8.73 8.37 -17.33
C LYS A 73 9.05 7.57 -18.57
N ILE A 74 10.30 7.67 -19.02
CA ILE A 74 10.85 6.75 -20.02
C ILE A 74 11.36 5.51 -19.29
N PHE A 75 11.04 4.34 -19.84
CA PHE A 75 11.50 3.06 -19.31
C PHE A 75 11.76 2.05 -20.43
N GLN A 76 12.67 1.11 -20.16
CA GLN A 76 12.93 -0.02 -21.02
C GLN A 76 12.49 -1.30 -20.31
N LEU A 77 11.78 -2.18 -21.02
CA LEU A 77 11.41 -3.47 -20.46
C LEU A 77 12.61 -4.43 -20.47
N PRO A 78 12.77 -5.29 -19.45
CA PRO A 78 13.73 -6.39 -19.50
C PRO A 78 13.49 -7.27 -20.72
N LYS A 79 14.56 -7.73 -21.38
CA LYS A 79 14.42 -8.62 -22.56
C LYS A 79 13.69 -9.91 -22.24
N THR A 80 13.82 -10.40 -20.99
CA THR A 80 13.13 -11.59 -20.47
C THR A 80 11.61 -11.42 -20.36
N TRP A 81 11.09 -10.20 -20.52
CA TRP A 81 9.67 -9.88 -20.50
C TRP A 81 9.04 -9.89 -21.90
N GLN A 82 9.82 -10.13 -22.96
CA GLN A 82 9.36 -10.15 -24.35
C GLN A 82 8.07 -10.97 -24.53
N GLY A 83 7.03 -10.33 -25.06
CA GLY A 83 5.75 -10.99 -25.38
C GLY A 83 4.87 -11.34 -24.17
N LYS A 84 5.30 -11.01 -22.95
CA LYS A 84 4.49 -11.20 -21.75
C LYS A 84 3.54 -10.02 -21.54
N THR A 85 2.41 -10.28 -20.90
CA THR A 85 1.55 -9.20 -20.39
C THR A 85 2.27 -8.49 -19.26
N VAL A 86 2.28 -7.16 -19.32
CA VAL A 86 2.87 -6.31 -18.28
C VAL A 86 1.75 -5.49 -17.66
N TYR A 87 1.74 -5.41 -16.34
CA TYR A 87 0.78 -4.64 -15.56
C TYR A 87 1.46 -3.40 -15.00
N LEU A 88 0.76 -2.27 -15.03
CA LEU A 88 1.17 -1.02 -14.39
C LEU A 88 0.44 -0.87 -13.06
N ALA A 89 1.20 -0.56 -12.02
CA ALA A 89 0.69 -0.17 -10.72
C ALA A 89 1.25 1.21 -10.32
N ILE A 90 0.40 2.23 -10.35
CA ILE A 90 0.68 3.55 -9.79
C ILE A 90 -0.28 3.81 -8.62
N GLY A 91 0.30 4.06 -7.45
CA GLY A 91 -0.36 4.41 -6.22
C GLY A 91 -0.76 5.89 -6.17
N GLY A 92 -1.74 6.15 -5.31
CA GLY A 92 -2.25 7.47 -4.90
C GLY A 92 -2.14 8.61 -5.91
N ILE A 93 -2.90 8.54 -6.99
CA ILE A 93 -3.14 9.71 -7.83
C ILE A 93 -4.28 10.49 -7.22
N LYS A 94 -3.99 11.66 -6.67
CA LYS A 94 -5.05 12.56 -6.20
C LYS A 94 -5.64 13.35 -7.36
N ASN A 95 -6.97 13.50 -7.31
CA ASN A 95 -7.78 14.29 -8.23
C ASN A 95 -7.78 13.73 -9.66
N ALA A 96 -8.27 14.53 -10.62
CA ALA A 96 -8.40 14.15 -12.01
C ALA A 96 -7.03 13.88 -12.68
N TYR A 97 -6.96 12.82 -13.49
CA TYR A 97 -5.77 12.52 -14.28
C TYR A 97 -6.10 11.92 -15.65
N LYS A 98 -5.16 12.08 -16.58
CA LYS A 98 -5.03 11.26 -17.79
C LYS A 98 -3.68 10.55 -17.77
N CYS A 99 -3.68 9.25 -18.03
CA CYS A 99 -2.50 8.42 -18.17
C CYS A 99 -2.34 8.04 -19.64
N PHE A 100 -1.13 8.21 -20.19
CA PHE A 100 -0.80 7.87 -21.56
C PHE A 100 0.35 6.86 -21.59
N LEU A 101 0.29 5.92 -22.53
CA LEU A 101 1.38 5.02 -22.86
C LEU A 101 1.73 5.18 -24.34
N ASN A 102 3.00 5.46 -24.64
CA ASN A 102 3.54 5.51 -26.01
C ASN A 102 2.76 6.41 -26.98
N GLY A 103 2.17 7.51 -26.50
CA GLY A 103 1.38 8.40 -27.35
C GLY A 103 -0.13 8.21 -27.27
N GLU A 104 -0.61 7.16 -26.60
CA GLU A 104 -2.04 6.83 -26.56
C GLU A 104 -2.61 6.94 -25.15
N LEU A 105 -3.86 7.41 -25.04
CA LEU A 105 -4.58 7.47 -23.77
C LEU A 105 -4.84 6.05 -23.26
N LEU A 106 -4.30 5.75 -22.08
CA LEU A 106 -4.39 4.46 -21.41
C LEU A 106 -5.53 4.45 -20.38
N ALA A 107 -5.65 5.51 -19.58
CA ALA A 107 -6.69 5.66 -18.56
C ALA A 107 -7.00 7.14 -18.31
N GLU A 108 -8.22 7.43 -17.90
CA GLU A 108 -8.66 8.76 -17.51
C GLU A 108 -9.59 8.69 -16.30
N TYR A 109 -9.42 9.65 -15.40
CA TYR A 109 -10.25 9.87 -14.24
C TYR A 109 -10.54 11.37 -14.12
N SER A 110 -11.79 11.72 -13.88
CA SER A 110 -12.28 13.10 -13.83
C SER A 110 -13.03 13.41 -12.53
N GLY A 111 -12.76 12.66 -11.45
CA GLY A 111 -13.40 12.91 -10.17
C GLY A 111 -12.60 13.87 -9.29
N GLU A 112 -13.31 14.61 -8.45
CA GLU A 112 -12.80 15.80 -7.76
C GLU A 112 -11.84 15.44 -6.62
N ILE A 113 -12.13 14.42 -5.80
CA ILE A 113 -11.22 14.01 -4.72
C ILE A 113 -11.32 12.51 -4.43
N ALA A 114 -10.68 11.69 -5.27
CA ALA A 114 -10.35 10.33 -4.88
C ALA A 114 -8.87 10.10 -5.08
N GLU A 115 -8.20 9.65 -4.02
CA GLU A 115 -6.94 8.94 -4.17
C GLU A 115 -7.22 7.68 -4.98
N SER A 116 -6.91 7.79 -6.27
CA SER A 116 -7.13 6.75 -7.26
C SER A 116 -5.85 5.99 -7.51
N ARG A 117 -5.95 4.75 -7.96
CA ARG A 117 -4.79 3.95 -8.34
C ARG A 117 -4.93 3.55 -9.79
N VAL A 118 -3.83 3.50 -10.52
CA VAL A 118 -3.78 2.90 -11.85
C VAL A 118 -3.27 1.49 -11.69
N LEU A 119 -4.16 0.52 -11.89
CA LEU A 119 -3.88 -0.90 -11.86
C LEU A 119 -4.41 -1.53 -13.15
N ILE A 120 -3.58 -1.50 -14.20
CA ILE A 120 -4.01 -1.79 -15.57
C ILE A 120 -3.01 -2.69 -16.30
N ALA A 121 -3.53 -3.59 -17.15
CA ALA A 121 -2.70 -4.33 -18.10
C ALA A 121 -2.30 -3.41 -19.26
N LEU A 122 -0.98 -3.23 -19.44
CA LEU A 122 -0.44 -2.39 -20.49
C LEU A 122 -0.60 -3.05 -21.86
N LYS A 123 -1.12 -2.28 -22.80
CA LYS A 123 -1.28 -2.66 -24.21
C LYS A 123 -0.30 -1.82 -25.05
N LYS A 124 0.12 -2.34 -26.22
CA LYS A 124 1.00 -1.61 -27.17
C LYS A 124 2.36 -1.20 -26.60
N LEU A 125 2.95 -2.08 -25.80
CA LEU A 125 4.34 -1.93 -25.34
C LEU A 125 5.34 -2.21 -26.46
N ASN A 126 6.38 -1.40 -26.50
CA ASN A 126 7.57 -1.66 -27.28
C ASN A 126 8.54 -2.48 -26.43
N PHE A 127 8.68 -3.78 -26.70
CA PHE A 127 9.59 -4.61 -25.90
C PHE A 127 11.07 -4.39 -26.22
N ASN A 128 11.39 -3.96 -27.44
CA ASN A 128 12.76 -3.78 -27.93
C ASN A 128 13.22 -2.31 -28.00
N MET A 129 12.33 -1.37 -27.70
CA MET A 129 12.59 0.07 -27.72
C MET A 129 12.08 0.71 -26.42
N PRO A 130 12.55 1.92 -26.07
CA PRO A 130 12.03 2.62 -24.92
C PRO A 130 10.52 2.87 -25.04
N ASN A 131 9.85 2.84 -23.90
CA ASN A 131 8.45 3.23 -23.74
C ASN A 131 8.38 4.53 -22.96
N ILE A 132 7.28 5.26 -23.13
CA ILE A 132 6.97 6.47 -22.33
C ILE A 132 5.63 6.27 -21.63
N LEU A 133 5.62 6.45 -20.31
CA LEU A 133 4.43 6.76 -19.55
C LEU A 133 4.36 8.27 -19.33
N ALA A 134 3.19 8.85 -19.52
CA ALA A 134 2.95 10.25 -19.19
C ALA A 134 1.65 10.38 -18.40
N PHE A 135 1.66 11.20 -17.34
CA PHE A 135 0.46 11.57 -16.62
C PHE A 135 0.24 13.07 -16.74
N LYS A 136 -1.00 13.46 -16.99
CA LYS A 136 -1.50 14.82 -16.79
C LYS A 136 -2.38 14.76 -15.55
N VAL A 137 -1.99 15.43 -14.47
CA VAL A 137 -2.71 15.43 -13.18
C VAL A 137 -3.17 16.84 -12.88
N HIS A 138 -4.42 17.00 -12.44
CA HIS A 138 -4.95 18.28 -11.99
C HIS A 138 -4.86 18.38 -10.46
N CYS A 139 -4.03 19.25 -9.93
CA CYS A 139 -3.87 19.43 -8.48
C CYS A 139 -4.78 20.56 -7.99
N GLU A 140 -5.88 20.23 -7.32
CA GLU A 140 -6.80 21.21 -6.73
C GLU A 140 -6.34 21.69 -5.34
N ASP A 141 -5.56 20.86 -4.63
CA ASP A 141 -4.98 21.17 -3.34
C ASP A 141 -3.45 20.92 -3.32
N HIS A 142 -2.82 21.39 -2.24
CA HIS A 142 -1.38 21.31 -2.02
C HIS A 142 -0.87 19.89 -1.73
N TYR A 143 -1.77 18.91 -1.57
CA TYR A 143 -1.41 17.51 -1.38
C TYR A 143 -1.57 16.66 -2.65
N GLY A 144 -1.84 17.29 -3.79
CA GLY A 144 -2.08 16.64 -5.09
C GLY A 144 -0.87 15.89 -5.68
N GLY A 145 -1.06 15.32 -6.87
CA GLY A 145 0.00 14.66 -7.64
C GLY A 145 -0.04 13.12 -7.58
N LEU A 146 1.04 12.50 -8.08
CA LEU A 146 1.30 11.08 -7.88
C LEU A 146 1.95 10.90 -6.49
N VAL A 147 1.16 10.48 -5.51
CA VAL A 147 1.54 10.28 -4.11
C VAL A 147 1.37 8.81 -3.70
N HIS A 148 2.11 8.34 -2.70
CA HIS A 148 2.05 6.96 -2.19
C HIS A 148 2.43 5.85 -3.20
N ARG A 149 2.99 4.75 -2.69
CA ARG A 149 3.39 3.58 -3.50
C ARG A 149 2.17 2.73 -3.87
N PRO A 150 2.24 1.93 -4.96
CA PRO A 150 3.43 1.56 -5.74
C PRO A 150 3.72 2.46 -6.96
N TYR A 151 4.93 2.37 -7.52
CA TYR A 151 5.28 2.83 -8.87
C TYR A 151 6.00 1.70 -9.57
N ALA A 152 5.25 0.75 -10.11
CA ALA A 152 5.83 -0.50 -10.58
C ALA A 152 5.22 -0.98 -11.89
N LEU A 153 6.03 -1.69 -12.67
CA LEU A 153 5.58 -2.61 -13.70
C LEU A 153 5.76 -4.04 -13.20
N ALA A 154 4.87 -4.97 -13.56
CA ALA A 154 5.06 -6.38 -13.23
C ALA A 154 4.56 -7.32 -14.30
N LEU A 155 5.14 -8.52 -14.36
CA LEU A 155 4.68 -9.64 -15.20
C LEU A 155 3.48 -10.35 -14.61
N ASN A 156 3.34 -10.32 -13.29
CA ASN A 156 2.27 -10.96 -12.58
C ASN A 156 1.57 -9.96 -11.66
N ARG A 157 0.23 -10.00 -11.67
CA ARG A 157 -0.62 -9.23 -10.78
C ARG A 157 -0.40 -9.62 -9.31
N GLU A 158 -0.10 -10.88 -8.99
CA GLU A 158 0.15 -11.28 -7.59
C GLU A 158 1.37 -10.57 -7.01
N SER A 159 2.39 -10.34 -7.83
CA SER A 159 3.59 -9.56 -7.50
C SER A 159 3.27 -8.07 -7.30
N LEU A 160 2.11 -7.61 -7.76
CA LEU A 160 1.55 -6.30 -7.45
C LEU A 160 0.66 -6.31 -6.18
N GLY A 161 0.70 -7.38 -5.38
CA GLY A 161 -0.27 -7.65 -4.32
C GLY A 161 -1.71 -7.78 -4.83
N GLY A 162 -1.87 -8.25 -6.08
CA GLY A 162 -3.09 -8.19 -6.92
C GLY A 162 -4.31 -8.97 -6.45
N LEU A 163 -4.37 -9.35 -5.18
CA LEU A 163 -5.58 -9.80 -4.51
C LEU A 163 -6.14 -8.72 -3.59
N VAL A 164 -5.39 -7.66 -3.27
CA VAL A 164 -5.73 -6.67 -2.25
C VAL A 164 -5.64 -5.26 -2.79
N TYR A 165 -6.68 -4.47 -2.55
CA TYR A 165 -6.74 -3.06 -2.84
C TYR A 165 -7.11 -2.31 -1.55
N PRO A 166 -6.11 -1.74 -0.85
CA PRO A 166 -6.34 -1.05 0.41
C PRO A 166 -7.06 0.29 0.17
N LEU A 167 -7.97 0.60 1.10
CA LEU A 167 -8.82 1.79 1.12
C LEU A 167 -8.66 2.48 2.48
N TYR A 168 -7.44 2.77 2.89
CA TYR A 168 -7.17 3.26 4.26
C TYR A 168 -7.38 4.76 4.40
N HIS A 169 -7.08 5.52 3.35
CA HIS A 169 -7.04 6.96 3.46
C HIS A 169 -8.30 7.63 2.93
N ASN A 170 -8.49 8.91 3.25
CA ASN A 170 -9.37 9.83 2.54
C ASN A 170 -10.83 9.36 2.40
N TRP A 171 -11.44 8.93 3.50
CA TRP A 171 -12.87 8.65 3.58
C TRP A 171 -13.65 9.94 3.85
N LYS A 172 -14.71 10.19 3.09
CA LYS A 172 -15.64 11.28 3.39
C LYS A 172 -16.46 10.90 4.61
N PHE A 173 -16.59 11.79 5.58
CA PHE A 173 -17.25 11.56 6.85
C PHE A 173 -18.24 12.66 7.21
N LYS A 174 -19.40 12.26 7.74
CA LYS A 174 -20.42 13.17 8.26
C LYS A 174 -21.17 12.56 9.45
N CYS A 175 -21.26 13.31 10.55
CA CYS A 175 -22.10 12.97 11.69
C CYS A 175 -23.59 13.01 11.32
N ASP A 176 -24.37 12.12 11.89
CA ASP A 176 -25.81 11.95 11.68
C ASP A 176 -26.55 11.75 13.01
N PRO A 177 -26.50 12.73 13.94
CA PRO A 177 -27.07 12.59 15.29
C PRO A 177 -28.59 12.35 15.30
N HIS A 178 -29.27 12.56 14.17
CA HIS A 178 -30.71 12.40 14.02
C HIS A 178 -31.12 11.28 13.05
N ASN A 179 -30.17 10.45 12.61
CA ASN A 179 -30.40 9.36 11.67
C ASN A 179 -31.13 9.76 10.37
N GLN A 180 -30.84 10.96 9.87
CA GLN A 180 -31.47 11.52 8.67
C GLN A 180 -30.84 10.98 7.38
N GLY A 181 -29.61 10.46 7.42
CA GLY A 181 -28.87 10.06 6.22
C GLY A 181 -29.53 8.97 5.38
N ILE A 182 -30.30 8.07 6.01
CA ILE A 182 -31.11 7.07 5.28
C ILE A 182 -32.20 7.76 4.45
N LYS A 183 -32.92 8.71 5.06
CA LYS A 183 -34.03 9.44 4.42
C LYS A 183 -33.51 10.39 3.33
N GLU A 184 -32.36 11.01 3.56
CA GLU A 184 -31.71 11.93 2.63
C GLU A 184 -30.90 11.21 1.54
N GLY A 185 -30.81 9.88 1.60
CA GLY A 185 -30.16 9.09 0.55
C GLY A 185 -28.63 9.23 0.53
N TRP A 186 -27.98 9.35 1.69
CA TRP A 186 -26.54 9.56 1.78
C TRP A 186 -25.70 8.38 1.27
N SER A 187 -26.30 7.21 1.03
CA SER A 187 -25.65 6.08 0.35
C SER A 187 -25.63 6.20 -1.18
N SER A 188 -26.36 7.15 -1.76
CA SER A 188 -26.53 7.29 -3.21
C SER A 188 -25.19 7.58 -3.90
N PRO A 189 -24.93 7.00 -5.09
CA PRO A 189 -23.76 7.37 -5.88
C PRO A 189 -23.84 8.81 -6.43
N ASP A 190 -25.03 9.41 -6.48
CA ASP A 190 -25.27 10.73 -7.06
C ASP A 190 -25.29 11.86 -6.02
N LEU A 191 -25.12 11.54 -4.73
CA LEU A 191 -25.02 12.55 -3.67
C LEU A 191 -23.66 13.27 -3.76
N SER A 192 -23.66 14.60 -3.74
CA SER A 192 -22.44 15.39 -3.50
C SER A 192 -22.03 15.32 -2.02
N ASP A 193 -20.77 14.95 -1.77
CA ASP A 193 -20.11 14.93 -0.46
C ASP A 193 -18.86 15.83 -0.42
N GLU A 194 -18.83 16.87 -1.23
CA GLU A 194 -17.75 17.86 -1.24
C GLU A 194 -17.54 18.45 0.16
N ASP A 195 -18.64 18.85 0.82
CA ASP A 195 -18.65 19.46 2.16
C ASP A 195 -18.40 18.47 3.32
N TRP A 196 -18.21 17.18 3.04
CA TRP A 196 -17.96 16.19 4.10
C TRP A 196 -16.50 16.23 4.53
N HIS A 197 -16.28 15.98 5.82
CA HIS A 197 -14.95 15.90 6.40
C HIS A 197 -14.16 14.74 5.82
N ILE A 198 -12.83 14.78 5.90
CA ILE A 198 -11.97 13.70 5.40
C ILE A 198 -11.30 13.01 6.59
N LEU A 199 -11.60 11.72 6.76
CA LEU A 199 -11.03 10.87 7.81
C LEU A 199 -10.20 9.72 7.22
N GLN A 200 -9.35 9.15 8.07
CA GLN A 200 -8.49 7.99 7.81
C GLN A 200 -9.05 6.78 8.56
N ALA A 201 -8.99 5.61 7.94
CA ALA A 201 -9.28 4.34 8.60
C ALA A 201 -8.13 3.91 9.53
N GLY A 202 -8.43 3.07 10.49
CA GLY A 202 -7.50 2.62 11.54
C GLY A 202 -7.36 3.58 12.71
N LYS A 203 -8.22 4.61 12.78
CA LYS A 203 -8.32 5.59 13.87
C LYS A 203 -9.79 5.87 14.13
N SER A 204 -10.16 6.18 15.37
CA SER A 204 -11.52 6.61 15.68
C SER A 204 -11.80 8.01 15.12
N TRP A 205 -13.07 8.43 15.02
CA TRP A 205 -13.37 9.81 14.61
C TRP A 205 -13.04 10.84 15.69
N GLU A 206 -13.01 10.46 16.98
CA GLU A 206 -12.59 11.31 18.11
C GLU A 206 -11.12 11.69 17.98
N GLU A 207 -10.27 10.72 17.66
CA GLU A 207 -8.84 10.94 17.37
C GLU A 207 -8.62 11.87 16.16
N GLN A 208 -9.67 12.15 15.40
CA GLN A 208 -9.64 12.93 14.17
C GLN A 208 -10.51 14.19 14.23
N GLY A 209 -10.86 14.65 15.45
CA GLY A 209 -11.45 15.96 15.70
C GLY A 209 -12.94 15.95 16.06
N PHE A 210 -13.56 14.78 16.20
CA PHE A 210 -14.96 14.63 16.63
C PHE A 210 -15.05 14.15 18.08
N GLU A 211 -14.40 14.90 18.99
CA GLU A 211 -14.31 14.52 20.41
C GLU A 211 -15.69 14.37 21.07
N ASN A 212 -15.86 13.30 21.85
CA ASN A 212 -17.07 13.00 22.63
C ASN A 212 -18.35 12.83 21.77
N TYR A 213 -18.20 12.44 20.50
CA TYR A 213 -19.34 12.18 19.63
C TYR A 213 -19.75 10.71 19.64
N ASP A 214 -20.70 10.37 20.51
CA ASP A 214 -21.39 9.08 20.46
C ASP A 214 -22.65 9.20 19.59
N GLY A 215 -22.79 8.39 18.54
CA GLY A 215 -23.94 8.49 17.66
C GLY A 215 -23.78 7.76 16.34
N ILE A 216 -24.39 8.31 15.28
CA ILE A 216 -24.36 7.71 13.95
C ILE A 216 -23.41 8.51 13.08
N GLY A 217 -22.42 7.87 12.51
CA GLY A 217 -21.51 8.45 11.54
C GLY A 217 -21.71 7.84 10.17
N TRP A 218 -21.62 8.63 9.11
CA TRP A 218 -21.58 8.15 7.75
C TRP A 218 -20.20 8.28 7.16
N PHE A 219 -19.71 7.20 6.55
CA PHE A 219 -18.51 7.20 5.73
C PHE A 219 -18.89 6.98 4.27
N ARG A 220 -18.21 7.66 3.34
CA ARG A 220 -18.30 7.43 1.88
C ARG A 220 -16.92 7.35 1.25
N LYS A 221 -16.79 6.51 0.23
CA LYS A 221 -15.56 6.35 -0.56
C LYS A 221 -15.91 5.98 -1.99
N THR A 222 -15.20 6.58 -2.94
CA THR A 222 -15.24 6.20 -4.34
C THR A 222 -14.03 5.33 -4.67
N PHE A 223 -14.21 4.32 -5.53
CA PHE A 223 -13.11 3.47 -6.00
C PHE A 223 -13.40 2.87 -7.38
N ARG A 224 -12.32 2.55 -8.10
CA ARG A 224 -12.36 1.72 -9.31
C ARG A 224 -11.71 0.37 -9.02
N LEU A 225 -12.22 -0.67 -9.66
CA LEU A 225 -11.60 -1.99 -9.57
C LEU A 225 -10.34 -2.04 -10.44
N PRO A 226 -9.30 -2.78 -10.04
CA PRO A 226 -8.21 -3.14 -10.93
C PRO A 226 -8.72 -3.86 -12.18
N ASP A 227 -8.33 -3.41 -13.38
CA ASP A 227 -8.85 -3.95 -14.65
C ASP A 227 -8.51 -5.44 -14.81
N PHE A 228 -7.39 -5.87 -14.23
CA PHE A 228 -6.93 -7.26 -14.28
C PHE A 228 -7.66 -8.21 -13.32
N TRP A 229 -8.61 -7.72 -12.50
CA TRP A 229 -9.51 -8.58 -11.72
C TRP A 229 -10.60 -9.21 -12.58
N GLY A 230 -10.95 -8.61 -13.72
CA GLY A 230 -11.98 -9.14 -14.63
C GLY A 230 -13.28 -9.48 -13.88
N GLU A 231 -13.74 -10.73 -14.03
CA GLU A 231 -14.97 -11.24 -13.40
C GLU A 231 -14.76 -11.96 -12.06
N GLU A 232 -13.58 -11.82 -11.44
CA GLU A 232 -13.31 -12.47 -10.17
C GLU A 232 -14.22 -11.98 -9.03
N PRO A 233 -14.55 -12.83 -8.04
CA PRO A 233 -15.31 -12.42 -6.87
C PRO A 233 -14.57 -11.34 -6.08
N VAL A 234 -15.28 -10.26 -5.73
CA VAL A 234 -14.74 -9.13 -4.98
C VAL A 234 -15.42 -9.07 -3.62
N HIS A 235 -14.61 -9.00 -2.57
CA HIS A 235 -15.09 -8.88 -1.19
C HIS A 235 -14.59 -7.58 -0.58
N PHE A 236 -15.40 -6.96 0.26
CA PHE A 236 -14.95 -5.90 1.15
C PHE A 236 -14.58 -6.51 2.50
N ILE A 237 -13.41 -6.14 3.04
CA ILE A 237 -12.94 -6.52 4.37
C ILE A 237 -12.75 -5.27 5.21
N PHE A 238 -13.31 -5.31 6.42
CA PHE A 238 -13.05 -4.32 7.47
C PHE A 238 -12.49 -5.05 8.69
N GLY A 239 -11.33 -4.62 9.19
CA GLY A 239 -10.67 -5.20 10.37
C GLY A 239 -11.37 -4.84 11.68
N GLY A 240 -12.07 -3.71 11.71
CA GLY A 240 -12.93 -3.32 12.82
C GLY A 240 -13.67 -2.03 12.46
N VAL A 241 -14.99 -2.13 12.43
CA VAL A 241 -15.90 -0.98 12.38
C VAL A 241 -16.59 -0.94 13.72
N ASP A 242 -16.64 0.23 14.32
CA ASP A 242 -17.15 0.38 15.66
C ASP A 242 -18.62 -0.07 15.78
N ASP A 243 -18.90 -0.82 16.85
CA ASP A 243 -20.18 -1.36 17.30
C ASP A 243 -21.13 -1.97 16.27
N GLU A 244 -21.81 -1.17 15.46
CA GLU A 244 -22.76 -1.60 14.44
C GLU A 244 -22.54 -0.81 13.15
N TYR A 245 -22.66 -1.47 12.00
CA TYR A 245 -22.68 -0.76 10.73
C TYR A 245 -23.55 -1.40 9.66
N GLU A 246 -23.99 -0.56 8.73
CA GLU A 246 -24.67 -0.96 7.50
C GLU A 246 -23.81 -0.58 6.30
N LEU A 247 -23.55 -1.55 5.42
CA LEU A 247 -22.75 -1.35 4.22
C LEU A 247 -23.65 -1.15 3.01
N PHE A 248 -23.35 -0.14 2.22
CA PHE A 248 -24.02 0.17 0.96
C PHE A 248 -23.00 0.21 -0.18
N VAL A 249 -23.35 -0.38 -1.32
CA VAL A 249 -22.58 -0.30 -2.55
C VAL A 249 -23.49 0.24 -3.64
N ASN A 250 -23.08 1.35 -4.25
CA ASN A 250 -23.82 2.06 -5.29
C ASN A 250 -25.29 2.33 -4.87
N GLY A 251 -25.52 2.81 -3.64
CA GLY A 251 -26.84 3.10 -3.08
C GLY A 251 -27.62 1.91 -2.54
N LYS A 252 -27.22 0.66 -2.85
CA LYS A 252 -27.91 -0.54 -2.38
C LYS A 252 -27.28 -1.03 -1.08
N LYS A 253 -28.10 -1.24 -0.04
CA LYS A 253 -27.66 -1.91 1.20
C LYS A 253 -27.28 -3.36 0.89
N VAL A 254 -26.06 -3.75 1.23
CA VAL A 254 -25.51 -5.09 0.93
C VAL A 254 -25.29 -5.92 2.19
N ALA A 255 -25.03 -5.29 3.34
CA ALA A 255 -24.80 -5.98 4.60
C ALA A 255 -25.18 -5.12 5.81
N LYS A 256 -25.34 -5.79 6.96
CA LYS A 256 -25.45 -5.18 8.29
C LYS A 256 -24.67 -6.07 9.27
N PHE A 257 -23.86 -5.45 10.12
CA PHE A 257 -23.12 -6.11 11.19
C PHE A 257 -23.33 -5.36 12.49
N GLY A 258 -23.28 -6.08 13.61
CA GLY A 258 -23.65 -5.55 14.92
C GLY A 258 -25.16 -5.41 15.12
N ASP A 259 -25.60 -5.50 16.38
CA ASP A 259 -26.99 -5.28 16.78
C ASP A 259 -27.04 -4.91 18.27
N ARG A 260 -27.32 -3.63 18.57
CA ARG A 260 -27.42 -3.14 19.95
C ARG A 260 -28.51 -3.84 20.75
N HIS A 261 -29.61 -4.26 20.11
CA HIS A 261 -30.70 -4.94 20.80
C HIS A 261 -30.32 -6.35 21.27
N ARG A 262 -29.22 -6.90 20.73
CA ARG A 262 -28.66 -8.20 21.10
C ARG A 262 -27.35 -8.08 21.86
N ASP A 263 -26.95 -6.86 22.24
CA ASP A 263 -25.66 -6.57 22.87
C ASP A 263 -24.47 -7.17 22.09
N HIS A 264 -24.53 -7.07 20.76
CA HIS A 264 -23.57 -7.68 19.85
C HIS A 264 -22.83 -6.62 19.04
N SER A 265 -21.66 -6.21 19.54
CA SER A 265 -20.76 -5.23 18.91
C SER A 265 -19.74 -5.90 17.99
N VAL A 266 -19.37 -5.22 16.89
CA VAL A 266 -18.31 -5.66 15.95
C VAL A 266 -17.05 -4.78 15.96
N HIS A 267 -16.87 -3.91 16.97
CA HIS A 267 -15.73 -2.97 17.05
C HIS A 267 -14.34 -3.62 16.91
N ALA A 268 -14.19 -4.87 17.35
CA ALA A 268 -12.95 -5.64 17.28
C ALA A 268 -13.04 -6.86 16.34
N THR A 269 -14.10 -6.96 15.54
CA THR A 269 -14.40 -8.13 14.71
C THR A 269 -14.14 -7.82 13.25
N THR A 270 -13.24 -8.59 12.63
CA THR A 270 -13.06 -8.55 11.17
C THR A 270 -14.31 -9.05 10.47
N THR A 271 -14.83 -8.26 9.54
CA THR A 271 -16.03 -8.58 8.76
C THR A 271 -15.68 -8.62 7.28
N MET A 272 -16.33 -9.53 6.55
CA MET A 272 -16.14 -9.71 5.11
C MET A 272 -17.50 -9.78 4.41
N THR A 273 -17.66 -9.04 3.32
CA THR A 273 -18.89 -9.02 2.52
C THR A 273 -18.57 -9.25 1.05
N ASP A 274 -19.23 -10.21 0.41
CA ASP A 274 -19.21 -10.34 -1.05
C ASP A 274 -19.97 -9.16 -1.68
N ILE A 275 -19.23 -8.30 -2.40
CA ILE A 275 -19.80 -7.13 -3.09
C ILE A 275 -19.94 -7.35 -4.60
N THR A 276 -19.56 -8.53 -5.11
CA THR A 276 -19.56 -8.88 -6.53
C THR A 276 -20.86 -8.51 -7.27
N PRO A 277 -22.06 -8.78 -6.72
CA PRO A 277 -23.31 -8.48 -7.42
C PRO A 277 -23.66 -6.99 -7.50
N TYR A 278 -22.93 -6.13 -6.78
CA TYR A 278 -23.28 -4.72 -6.56
C TYR A 278 -22.29 -3.75 -7.19
N ILE A 279 -21.13 -4.24 -7.63
CA ILE A 279 -20.06 -3.45 -8.23
C ILE A 279 -20.26 -3.25 -9.74
N ARG A 280 -19.83 -2.10 -10.23
CA ARG A 280 -19.66 -1.75 -11.63
C ARG A 280 -18.21 -2.05 -12.02
N ARG A 281 -17.98 -3.02 -12.91
CA ARG A 281 -16.63 -3.51 -13.25
C ARG A 281 -15.73 -2.47 -13.91
N GLN A 282 -16.29 -1.71 -14.85
CA GLN A 282 -15.54 -0.77 -15.71
C GLN A 282 -15.91 0.69 -15.42
N ALA A 283 -16.45 0.97 -14.24
CA ALA A 283 -16.86 2.31 -13.85
C ALA A 283 -16.53 2.58 -12.37
N LEU A 284 -16.69 3.84 -11.97
CA LEU A 284 -16.55 4.23 -10.58
C LEU A 284 -17.65 3.58 -9.73
N ASN A 285 -17.26 3.09 -8.56
CA ASN A 285 -18.13 2.58 -7.52
C ASN A 285 -18.14 3.53 -6.33
N VAL A 286 -19.28 3.62 -5.66
CA VAL A 286 -19.42 4.31 -4.38
C VAL A 286 -19.72 3.28 -3.30
N VAL A 287 -18.93 3.27 -2.23
CA VAL A 287 -19.26 2.58 -0.99
C VAL A 287 -19.66 3.61 0.06
N ALA A 288 -20.70 3.30 0.83
CA ALA A 288 -21.07 4.08 1.99
C ALA A 288 -21.25 3.15 3.20
N LEU A 289 -20.84 3.60 4.38
CA LEU A 289 -21.12 2.95 5.65
C LEU A 289 -21.93 3.89 6.52
N ARG A 290 -22.96 3.35 7.16
CA ARG A 290 -23.62 3.99 8.30
C ARG A 290 -23.17 3.25 9.54
N VAL A 291 -22.35 3.89 10.36
CA VAL A 291 -21.77 3.34 11.60
C VAL A 291 -22.55 3.89 12.78
N VAL A 292 -22.83 3.05 13.78
CA VAL A 292 -23.53 3.42 15.01
C VAL A 292 -22.62 3.08 16.18
N ASP A 293 -22.09 4.11 16.81
CA ASP A 293 -21.29 4.03 18.03
C ASP A 293 -22.21 4.11 19.25
N TRP A 294 -22.04 3.20 20.20
CA TRP A 294 -22.85 3.13 21.42
C TRP A 294 -22.21 3.86 22.60
N GLY A 295 -20.94 4.23 22.48
CA GLY A 295 -20.15 4.99 23.43
C GLY A 295 -18.65 4.80 23.21
N GLY A 296 -17.85 5.85 23.33
CA GLY A 296 -16.40 5.75 23.40
C GLY A 296 -15.71 6.27 22.15
N GLY A 297 -15.16 5.37 21.35
CA GLY A 297 -14.34 5.71 20.19
C GLY A 297 -14.93 5.13 18.91
N GLY A 298 -15.63 5.93 18.12
CA GLY A 298 -16.39 5.42 16.97
C GLY A 298 -15.68 5.45 15.62
N GLY A 299 -16.25 4.73 14.65
CA GLY A 299 -15.87 4.80 13.24
C GLY A 299 -15.12 3.58 12.69
N LEU A 300 -14.20 3.81 11.74
CA LEU A 300 -13.39 2.76 11.11
C LEU A 300 -12.11 2.53 11.91
N THR A 301 -12.24 1.96 13.11
CA THR A 301 -11.19 1.99 14.15
C THR A 301 -10.04 1.04 13.91
N ARG A 302 -10.18 0.02 13.05
CA ARG A 302 -9.10 -0.97 12.79
C ARG A 302 -8.90 -1.27 11.32
N LEU A 303 -7.62 -1.41 10.97
CA LEU A 303 -7.17 -1.97 9.70
C LEU A 303 -7.24 -3.51 9.73
N PRO A 304 -7.33 -4.17 8.56
CA PRO A 304 -7.38 -3.57 7.22
C PRO A 304 -8.78 -3.04 6.85
N VAL A 305 -8.84 -1.95 6.09
CA VAL A 305 -10.03 -1.54 5.32
C VAL A 305 -9.71 -1.64 3.85
N GLN A 306 -10.23 -2.66 3.17
CA GLN A 306 -9.77 -3.03 1.83
C GLN A 306 -10.84 -3.77 1.02
N ILE A 307 -10.69 -3.75 -0.30
CA ILE A 307 -11.37 -4.71 -1.17
C ILE A 307 -10.36 -5.76 -1.64
N VAL A 308 -10.82 -6.99 -1.78
CA VAL A 308 -10.00 -8.10 -2.22
C VAL A 308 -10.65 -8.85 -3.37
N SER A 309 -9.84 -9.27 -4.34
CA SER A 309 -10.24 -10.29 -5.30
C SER A 309 -9.86 -11.65 -4.73
N LEU A 310 -10.86 -12.45 -4.38
CA LEU A 310 -10.64 -13.83 -3.95
C LEU A 310 -11.06 -14.75 -5.10
N LYS A 311 -10.09 -15.22 -5.89
CA LYS A 311 -10.24 -16.57 -6.47
C LYS A 311 -10.41 -17.53 -5.29
N LYS A 312 -11.17 -18.63 -5.44
CA LYS A 312 -11.05 -19.79 -4.53
C LYS A 312 -9.56 -20.13 -4.44
N GLN A 313 -8.89 -19.70 -3.38
CA GLN A 313 -7.44 -19.83 -3.23
C GLN A 313 -7.08 -21.28 -2.90
N PRO A 314 -5.98 -21.83 -3.41
CA PRO A 314 -5.08 -22.59 -2.56
C PRO A 314 -4.38 -21.61 -1.61
N GLU A 315 -4.42 -21.89 -0.30
CA GLU A 315 -3.72 -21.11 0.73
C GLU A 315 -2.24 -20.94 0.38
N VAL A 316 -1.82 -19.71 0.10
CA VAL A 316 -0.39 -19.35 0.06
C VAL A 316 -0.24 -18.02 0.77
N SER A 317 0.17 -18.08 2.03
CA SER A 317 0.89 -16.95 2.66
C SER A 317 2.07 -16.57 1.76
N PRO A 318 2.47 -15.29 1.65
CA PRO A 318 3.67 -14.87 0.94
C PRO A 318 4.96 -15.31 1.70
N SER A 319 5.02 -16.58 2.10
CA SER A 319 6.24 -17.22 2.56
C SER A 319 7.27 -17.10 1.45
N ALA A 320 8.44 -16.58 1.79
CA ALA A 320 9.57 -16.54 0.86
C ALA A 320 10.10 -17.94 0.48
N GLY A 321 9.43 -19.01 0.92
CA GLY A 321 9.70 -20.38 0.53
C GLY A 321 10.82 -21.04 1.33
N TYR A 322 11.23 -20.42 2.44
CA TYR A 322 12.13 -21.00 3.42
C TYR A 322 11.40 -22.07 4.21
N THR A 323 11.92 -23.29 4.16
CA THR A 323 11.44 -24.39 5.00
C THR A 323 12.61 -25.02 5.71
N LEU A 324 12.33 -25.64 6.86
CA LEU A 324 13.38 -26.27 7.65
C LEU A 324 14.09 -27.36 6.83
N GLU A 325 13.35 -28.14 6.03
CA GLU A 325 13.91 -29.18 5.17
C GLU A 325 14.95 -28.64 4.17
N LYS A 326 14.78 -27.40 3.68
CA LYS A 326 15.69 -26.80 2.69
C LYS A 326 16.98 -26.23 3.28
N ILE A 327 16.96 -25.82 4.55
CA ILE A 327 18.06 -25.05 5.14
C ILE A 327 18.76 -25.74 6.30
N LYS A 328 18.13 -26.76 6.92
CA LYS A 328 18.64 -27.41 8.14
C LYS A 328 20.09 -27.87 8.03
N ASP A 329 20.45 -28.50 6.91
CA ASP A 329 21.81 -29.03 6.69
C ASP A 329 22.87 -27.94 6.44
N LYS A 330 22.44 -26.70 6.24
CA LYS A 330 23.32 -25.54 6.06
C LYS A 330 23.57 -24.79 7.36
N MET A 331 22.90 -25.15 8.45
CA MET A 331 22.94 -24.45 9.73
C MET A 331 23.72 -25.24 10.79
N PRO A 332 24.32 -24.57 11.78
CA PRO A 332 24.90 -25.26 12.93
C PRO A 332 23.79 -25.98 13.73
N GLY A 333 24.00 -27.25 14.04
CA GLY A 333 23.09 -28.05 14.87
C GLY A 333 23.47 -28.05 16.35
N PRO A 334 22.50 -28.06 17.30
CA PRO A 334 22.79 -28.13 18.72
C PRO A 334 23.32 -29.52 19.13
N ILE A 335 24.34 -29.57 19.99
CA ILE A 335 24.91 -30.81 20.54
C ILE A 335 24.45 -30.95 21.99
N LEU A 336 23.27 -31.55 22.19
CA LEU A 336 22.64 -31.75 23.50
C LEU A 336 22.13 -33.19 23.67
N GLN A 337 23.05 -34.17 23.59
CA GLN A 337 22.72 -35.60 23.60
C GLN A 337 21.93 -36.06 24.84
N LYS A 338 22.05 -35.35 25.96
CA LYS A 338 21.35 -35.67 27.22
C LYS A 338 19.91 -35.13 27.27
N ASN A 339 19.53 -34.27 26.33
CA ASN A 339 18.24 -33.56 26.29
C ASN A 339 17.70 -33.52 24.85
N PRO A 340 17.32 -34.66 24.26
CA PRO A 340 16.78 -34.71 22.89
C PRO A 340 15.56 -33.80 22.70
N GLU A 341 14.74 -33.62 23.73
CA GLU A 341 13.57 -32.72 23.74
C GLU A 341 13.94 -31.25 23.53
N TRP A 342 15.14 -30.81 23.97
CA TRP A 342 15.61 -29.44 23.72
C TRP A 342 16.09 -29.26 22.27
N VAL A 343 16.61 -30.33 21.66
CA VAL A 343 16.95 -30.34 20.24
C VAL A 343 15.68 -30.26 19.40
N GLU A 344 14.62 -30.98 19.78
CA GLU A 344 13.31 -30.88 19.13
C GLU A 344 12.72 -29.47 19.26
N LEU A 345 12.75 -28.88 20.46
CA LEU A 345 12.29 -27.51 20.71
C LEU A 345 13.07 -26.50 19.87
N TYR A 346 14.40 -26.64 19.78
CA TYR A 346 15.26 -25.80 18.96
C TYR A 346 14.82 -25.82 17.48
N TRP A 347 14.62 -27.01 16.92
CA TRP A 347 14.17 -27.13 15.53
C TRP A 347 12.73 -26.65 15.33
N LYS A 348 11.86 -26.80 16.33
CA LYS A 348 10.50 -26.28 16.27
C LYS A 348 10.48 -24.75 16.26
N ALA A 349 11.35 -24.10 17.03
CA ALA A 349 11.49 -22.64 17.01
C ALA A 349 11.92 -22.15 15.61
N TRP A 350 12.88 -22.82 14.98
CA TRP A 350 13.25 -22.54 13.58
C TRP A 350 12.09 -22.76 12.61
N GLU A 351 11.36 -23.86 12.71
CA GLU A 351 10.20 -24.12 11.86
C GLU A 351 9.16 -22.98 11.94
N ILE A 352 8.92 -22.45 13.14
CA ILE A 352 8.01 -21.30 13.36
C ILE A 352 8.60 -20.02 12.77
N GLY A 353 9.86 -19.70 13.07
CA GLY A 353 10.53 -18.50 12.57
C GLY A 353 10.62 -18.44 11.04
N LEU A 354 10.88 -19.56 10.36
CA LEU A 354 10.94 -19.62 8.90
C LEU A 354 9.59 -19.36 8.23
N LYS A 355 8.48 -19.77 8.87
CA LYS A 355 7.12 -19.47 8.38
C LYS A 355 6.78 -17.98 8.44
N LYS A 356 7.54 -17.22 9.21
CA LYS A 356 7.41 -15.78 9.40
C LYS A 356 8.28 -14.95 8.46
N ILE A 357 9.07 -15.58 7.59
CA ILE A 357 9.82 -14.83 6.58
C ILE A 357 8.87 -14.42 5.44
N LYS A 358 8.67 -13.12 5.30
CA LYS A 358 7.81 -12.50 4.30
C LYS A 358 8.64 -11.83 3.19
N LYS A 359 8.05 -11.78 2.00
CA LYS A 359 8.56 -10.97 0.90
C LYS A 359 8.05 -9.53 1.00
N PRO A 360 8.84 -8.53 0.57
CA PRO A 360 8.31 -7.19 0.34
C PRO A 360 7.11 -7.22 -0.58
N THR A 361 6.21 -6.28 -0.36
CA THR A 361 5.17 -5.98 -1.33
C THR A 361 5.51 -4.67 -2.01
N ILE A 362 5.06 -4.49 -3.24
CA ILE A 362 5.19 -3.20 -3.90
C ILE A 362 4.46 -2.07 -3.15
N PHE A 363 3.48 -2.42 -2.31
CA PHE A 363 2.68 -1.48 -1.54
C PHE A 363 3.46 -0.93 -0.35
N ASN A 364 4.12 -1.80 0.42
CA ASN A 364 4.96 -1.35 1.52
C ASN A 364 6.29 -0.76 1.08
N GLY A 365 6.77 -1.15 -0.11
CA GLY A 365 8.04 -0.67 -0.64
C GLY A 365 9.22 -1.05 0.24
N PHE A 366 9.11 -2.14 1.00
CA PHE A 366 10.25 -2.76 1.68
C PHE A 366 11.28 -3.20 0.64
N VAL A 367 12.56 -3.10 1.00
CA VAL A 367 13.69 -3.33 0.11
C VAL A 367 14.31 -4.71 0.26
N SER A 368 13.99 -5.42 1.35
CA SER A 368 14.45 -6.78 1.61
C SER A 368 13.34 -7.68 2.15
N GLU A 369 13.40 -8.98 1.82
CA GLU A 369 12.73 -10.01 2.61
C GLU A 369 13.06 -9.83 4.08
N TYR A 370 12.07 -10.10 4.95
CA TYR A 370 12.19 -9.82 6.36
C TYR A 370 11.52 -10.89 7.20
N MET A 371 12.04 -11.04 8.42
CA MET A 371 11.42 -11.85 9.44
C MET A 371 10.29 -11.01 10.10
N ASP A 372 9.06 -11.51 10.05
CA ASP A 372 7.87 -10.86 10.62
C ASP A 372 7.44 -11.47 11.96
N GLU A 373 7.68 -10.70 12.99
CA GLU A 373 7.65 -11.17 14.37
C GLU A 373 6.33 -10.86 15.06
N ALA A 374 5.52 -9.99 14.44
CA ALA A 374 4.33 -9.45 15.08
C ALA A 374 3.12 -10.37 14.94
N PHE A 375 2.24 -10.29 15.94
CA PHE A 375 0.85 -10.73 15.83
C PHE A 375 -0.06 -9.57 15.38
N SER A 376 0.49 -8.66 14.58
CA SER A 376 -0.22 -7.53 13.98
C SER A 376 0.29 -7.30 12.55
N ASP A 377 -0.34 -6.38 11.82
CA ASP A 377 0.01 -6.02 10.44
C ASP A 377 1.18 -5.01 10.36
N ASN A 378 2.09 -5.01 11.35
CA ASN A 378 3.19 -4.05 11.47
C ASN A 378 4.52 -4.76 11.76
N ILE A 379 5.63 -4.25 11.24
CA ILE A 379 6.97 -4.63 11.70
C ILE A 379 7.42 -3.72 12.84
N PHE A 380 8.06 -4.31 13.85
CA PHE A 380 8.53 -3.60 15.04
C PHE A 380 10.05 -3.65 15.09
N GLN A 381 10.67 -2.49 15.27
CA GLN A 381 12.11 -2.34 15.29
C GLN A 381 12.79 -3.27 16.31
N TRP A 382 12.23 -3.38 17.52
CA TRP A 382 12.81 -4.20 18.58
C TRP A 382 12.70 -5.69 18.30
N ASP A 383 11.52 -6.13 17.89
CA ASP A 383 11.23 -7.51 17.58
C ASP A 383 12.12 -7.98 16.43
N THR A 384 12.23 -7.18 15.36
CA THR A 384 13.16 -7.43 14.26
C THR A 384 14.60 -7.50 14.75
N CYS A 385 15.06 -6.59 15.61
CA CYS A 385 16.41 -6.64 16.19
C CYS A 385 16.66 -7.96 16.94
N PHE A 386 15.72 -8.42 17.77
CA PHE A 386 15.88 -9.69 18.48
C PHE A 386 15.86 -10.89 17.54
N MET A 387 15.12 -10.79 16.45
CA MET A 387 15.03 -11.85 15.46
C MET A 387 16.22 -11.89 14.51
N VAL A 388 16.93 -10.77 14.32
CA VAL A 388 18.30 -10.78 13.78
C VAL A 388 19.22 -11.60 14.69
N LEU A 389 19.15 -11.42 16.02
CA LEU A 389 19.97 -12.19 16.95
C LEU A 389 19.63 -13.69 16.96
N PHE A 390 18.37 -14.04 16.76
CA PHE A 390 17.93 -15.43 16.55
C PHE A 390 18.45 -15.97 15.20
N GLY A 391 18.18 -15.24 14.13
CA GLY A 391 18.45 -15.60 12.74
C GLY A 391 19.93 -15.60 12.34
N ARG A 392 20.81 -14.93 13.10
CA ARG A 392 22.24 -14.80 12.80
C ARG A 392 22.99 -16.12 12.62
N TYR A 393 22.50 -17.23 13.17
CA TYR A 393 23.12 -18.55 12.97
C TYR A 393 22.84 -19.16 11.59
N ALA A 394 21.93 -18.55 10.84
CA ALA A 394 21.54 -18.89 9.49
C ALA A 394 21.73 -17.70 8.52
N TRP A 395 22.63 -16.77 8.85
CA TRP A 395 22.85 -15.51 8.12
C TRP A 395 23.13 -15.69 6.62
N HIS A 396 23.76 -16.81 6.24
CA HIS A 396 24.12 -17.15 4.86
C HIS A 396 22.98 -17.80 4.06
N VAL A 397 21.82 -18.04 4.69
CA VAL A 397 20.68 -18.73 4.06
C VAL A 397 19.34 -18.02 4.28
N ILE A 398 19.22 -17.09 5.23
CA ILE A 398 18.00 -16.31 5.46
C ILE A 398 18.30 -14.81 5.59
N PRO A 399 17.34 -13.93 5.27
CA PRO A 399 17.53 -12.47 5.27
C PRO A 399 17.39 -11.87 6.69
N ALA A 400 18.12 -12.43 7.66
CA ALA A 400 17.98 -12.03 9.06
C ALA A 400 18.43 -10.57 9.27
N VAL A 401 19.72 -10.26 9.00
CA VAL A 401 20.24 -8.90 9.17
C VAL A 401 19.65 -7.92 8.15
N GLN A 402 19.34 -8.40 6.93
CA GLN A 402 18.73 -7.61 5.87
C GLN A 402 17.30 -7.16 6.21
N SER A 403 16.65 -7.79 7.20
CA SER A 403 15.37 -7.29 7.73
C SER A 403 15.47 -5.84 8.24
N LEU A 404 16.68 -5.41 8.68
CA LEU A 404 16.94 -4.05 9.14
C LEU A 404 16.95 -3.03 8.00
N ASP A 405 17.25 -3.45 6.76
CA ASP A 405 17.30 -2.56 5.59
C ASP A 405 15.95 -1.87 5.35
N ASN A 406 14.85 -2.55 5.69
CA ASN A 406 13.49 -2.00 5.59
C ASN A 406 13.25 -0.82 6.54
N PHE A 407 13.97 -0.74 7.66
CA PHE A 407 13.92 0.40 8.56
C PHE A 407 14.86 1.52 8.10
N TYR A 408 16.07 1.19 7.63
CA TYR A 408 17.01 2.17 7.11
C TYR A 408 16.51 2.87 5.84
N ASP A 409 15.86 2.16 4.94
CA ASP A 409 15.25 2.76 3.74
C ASP A 409 14.15 3.77 4.09
N LYS A 410 13.52 3.62 5.26
CA LYS A 410 12.46 4.49 5.78
C LYS A 410 12.97 5.56 6.75
N GLN A 411 14.29 5.72 6.85
CA GLN A 411 14.90 6.75 7.68
C GLN A 411 14.63 8.14 7.08
N ASP A 412 14.14 9.06 7.92
CA ASP A 412 13.98 10.46 7.55
C ASP A 412 15.33 11.16 7.42
N ALA A 413 15.37 12.29 6.70
CA ALA A 413 16.60 13.07 6.50
C ALA A 413 17.25 13.59 7.81
N ASP A 414 16.49 13.67 8.90
CA ASP A 414 16.95 14.05 10.25
C ASP A 414 17.48 12.85 11.07
N GLY A 415 17.45 11.65 10.49
CA GLY A 415 17.89 10.41 11.12
C GLY A 415 16.80 9.66 11.88
N PHE A 416 15.56 10.19 11.95
CA PHE A 416 14.45 9.50 12.59
C PHE A 416 14.11 8.19 11.88
N ILE A 417 13.97 7.11 12.67
CA ILE A 417 13.46 5.82 12.22
C ILE A 417 12.29 5.47 13.14
N CYS A 418 11.11 5.26 12.57
CA CYS A 418 9.95 4.90 13.35
C CYS A 418 10.13 3.51 13.96
N ARG A 419 9.74 3.36 15.23
CA ARG A 419 9.82 2.07 15.93
C ARG A 419 8.90 0.99 15.36
N GLU A 420 7.89 1.38 14.58
CA GLU A 420 6.82 0.51 14.09
C GLU A 420 6.33 0.99 12.73
N ILE A 421 6.34 0.11 11.73
CA ILE A 421 6.01 0.42 10.34
C ILE A 421 4.93 -0.54 9.86
N ARG A 422 3.89 -0.01 9.19
CA ARG A 422 2.77 -0.84 8.69
C ARG A 422 3.24 -1.71 7.53
N GLU A 423 2.99 -3.02 7.60
CA GLU A 423 3.32 -3.96 6.52
C GLU A 423 2.46 -3.77 5.26
N SER A 424 1.33 -3.10 5.41
CA SER A 424 0.35 -2.93 4.34
C SER A 424 0.75 -1.86 3.32
N ASP A 425 1.38 -0.78 3.76
CA ASP A 425 1.75 0.38 2.92
C ASP A 425 3.11 1.00 3.26
N GLY A 426 3.81 0.47 4.26
CA GLY A 426 5.15 0.91 4.63
C GLY A 426 5.18 2.30 5.26
N THR A 427 4.04 2.82 5.73
CA THR A 427 3.95 4.08 6.47
C THR A 427 4.31 3.88 7.94
N ASN A 428 4.87 4.94 8.54
CA ASN A 428 5.19 4.96 9.97
C ASN A 428 3.90 4.83 10.79
N TYR A 429 3.88 3.90 11.75
CA TYR A 429 2.73 3.75 12.63
C TYR A 429 2.54 5.00 13.49
N TRP A 430 3.63 5.49 14.05
CA TRP A 430 3.70 6.65 14.90
C TRP A 430 4.11 7.90 14.12
N ASP A 431 3.39 8.99 14.34
CA ASP A 431 3.79 10.32 13.86
C ASP A 431 4.91 10.86 14.75
N LYS A 432 6.04 11.22 14.12
CA LYS A 432 7.25 11.66 14.80
C LYS A 432 7.07 12.93 15.65
N HIS A 433 6.04 13.74 15.39
CA HIS A 433 5.76 14.99 16.09
C HIS A 433 4.70 14.86 17.18
N LEU A 434 3.95 13.76 17.21
CA LEU A 434 2.79 13.63 18.09
C LEU A 434 3.04 12.80 19.35
N SER A 435 4.12 12.00 19.41
CA SER A 435 4.40 11.16 20.57
C SER A 435 5.88 11.05 20.90
N LYS A 436 6.19 10.98 22.20
CA LYS A 436 7.53 10.69 22.73
C LYS A 436 7.92 9.21 22.54
N ASP A 437 6.94 8.36 22.30
CA ASP A 437 7.12 6.91 22.19
C ASP A 437 7.32 6.47 20.73
N THR A 438 7.73 7.38 19.83
CA THR A 438 7.88 7.17 18.38
C THR A 438 9.15 6.40 17.99
N ILE A 439 10.16 6.37 18.88
CA ILE A 439 11.44 5.70 18.67
C ILE A 439 11.68 4.64 19.74
N ASN A 440 12.42 3.59 19.39
CA ASN A 440 12.99 2.66 20.36
C ASN A 440 14.46 3.03 20.66
N PRO A 441 15.02 2.56 21.80
CA PRO A 441 16.45 2.57 22.05
C PRO A 441 17.28 2.03 20.87
N PRO A 442 18.50 2.54 20.65
CA PRO A 442 19.28 2.27 19.44
C PRO A 442 19.92 0.87 19.49
N LEU A 443 19.13 -0.16 19.20
CA LEU A 443 19.60 -1.56 19.20
C LEU A 443 20.21 -2.00 17.86
N PHE A 444 20.01 -1.24 16.76
CA PHE A 444 20.55 -1.59 15.44
C PHE A 444 22.04 -1.90 15.47
N ALA A 445 22.86 -0.97 15.96
CA ALA A 445 24.32 -1.14 16.05
C ALA A 445 24.73 -2.37 16.89
N TRP A 446 23.95 -2.73 17.91
CA TRP A 446 24.23 -3.90 18.72
C TRP A 446 24.00 -5.20 17.95
N VAL A 447 22.89 -5.30 17.23
CA VAL A 447 22.53 -6.53 16.50
C VAL A 447 23.34 -6.69 15.21
N GLU A 448 23.69 -5.58 14.55
CA GLU A 448 24.63 -5.55 13.43
C GLU A 448 26.01 -6.02 13.89
N TRP A 449 26.55 -5.47 14.99
CA TRP A 449 27.82 -5.91 15.55
C TRP A 449 27.83 -7.40 15.87
N LYS A 450 26.74 -7.94 16.44
CA LYS A 450 26.62 -9.37 16.71
C LYS A 450 26.54 -10.22 15.45
N SER A 451 25.98 -9.70 14.37
CA SER A 451 25.93 -10.37 13.07
C SER A 451 27.30 -10.34 12.41
N TYR A 452 27.97 -9.17 12.38
CA TYR A 452 29.34 -8.98 11.87
C TYR A 452 30.35 -9.95 12.49
N LEU A 453 30.27 -10.19 13.79
CA LEU A 453 31.15 -11.16 14.47
C LEU A 453 31.02 -12.60 13.94
N LEU A 454 29.92 -12.94 13.25
CA LEU A 454 29.67 -14.25 12.66
C LEU A 454 29.84 -14.25 11.14
N SER A 455 29.38 -13.21 10.44
CA SER A 455 29.42 -13.09 8.99
C SER A 455 30.76 -12.56 8.46
N GLY A 456 31.42 -11.69 9.21
CA GLY A 456 32.54 -10.87 8.75
C GLY A 456 32.14 -9.74 7.78
N ASP A 457 30.83 -9.57 7.58
CA ASP A 457 30.17 -8.55 6.75
C ASP A 457 29.44 -7.55 7.64
#